data_AF-A0A427DQV3-F1
#
_entry.id   AF-A0A427DQV3-F1
#
_cell.length_a   1.000
_cell.length_b   1.000
_cell.length_c   1.000
_cell.angle_alpha   90.00
_cell.angle_beta   90.00
_cell.angle_gamma   90.00
#
_symmetry.space_group_name_H-M   'P 1'
#
loop_
_entity.id
_entity.type
_entity.pdbx_description
1 polymer ?
#
loop_
_entity_poly.entity_id
_entity_poly.type
_entity_poly.pdbx_seq_one_letter_code
_entity_poly.pdbx_strand_id
1 'polypeptide(L)' 'MGGIGIWQLLIVLLIVFMLFGTKRLKGLGADVGEAIKGFRTSVGGDETKPQDAPKPYLNDTAQPSGQSDNKH' A
#
# COMPACT_ATOMS: atom_id res chain seq x y z
N MET A 1 16.95 -32.59 16.52
CA MET A 1 16.68 -32.37 15.08
C MET A 1 16.30 -30.92 14.89
N GLY A 2 17.28 -30.07 14.56
CA GLY A 2 17.13 -28.61 14.56
C GLY A 2 16.14 -28.16 13.49
N GLY A 3 15.04 -27.56 13.93
CA GLY A 3 14.10 -26.90 13.03
C GLY A 3 14.72 -25.65 12.41
N ILE A 4 14.21 -25.27 11.25
CA ILE A 4 14.52 -23.98 10.63
C ILE A 4 14.02 -22.90 11.59
N GLY A 5 14.95 -22.26 12.30
CA GLY A 5 14.63 -21.20 13.24
C GLY A 5 14.37 -19.88 12.51
N ILE A 6 13.66 -18.99 13.22
CA ILE A 6 13.37 -17.63 12.76
C ILE A 6 14.64 -16.88 12.36
N TRP A 7 15.75 -17.14 13.06
CA TRP A 7 17.06 -16.54 12.76
C TRP A 7 17.62 -16.94 11.40
N GLN A 8 17.44 -18.19 10.98
CA GLN A 8 17.88 -18.66 9.66
C GLN A 8 17.02 -18.04 8.55
N LEU A 9 15.71 -17.93 8.77
CA LEU A 9 14.80 -17.30 7.81
C LEU A 9 15.15 -15.82 7.58
N LEU A 10 15.52 -15.07 8.62
CA LEU A 10 15.95 -13.67 8.47
C LEU A 10 17.22 -13.54 7.63
N ILE A 11 18.20 -14.42 7.83
CA ILE A 11 19.44 -14.43 7.04
C ILE A 11 19.15 -14.76 5.57
N VAL A 12 18.31 -15.76 5.30
CA VAL A 12 17.92 -16.10 3.93
C VAL A 12 17.15 -14.95 3.28
N LEU A 13 16.22 -14.33 4.01
CA LEU A 13 15.46 -13.18 3.54
C LEU A 13 16.36 -12.00 3.17
N LEU A 14 17.39 -11.72 3.98
CA LEU A 14 18.37 -10.67 3.70
C LEU A 14 19.10 -10.91 2.37
N ILE A 15 19.54 -12.15 2.13
CA ILE A 15 20.22 -12.52 0.89
C ILE A 15 19.29 -12.33 -0.32
N VAL A 16 18.03 -12.79 -0.22
CA VAL A 16 17.02 -12.61 -1.27
C VAL A 16 16.79 -11.11 -1.53
N PHE A 17 16.67 -10.29 -0.49
CA PHE A 17 16.54 -8.84 -0.66
C PHE A 17 17.75 -8.21 -1.36
N MET A 18 18.96 -8.69 -1.09
CA MET A 18 20.18 -8.18 -1.74
C MET A 18 20.26 -8.59 -3.22
N LEU A 19 19.83 -9.81 -3.56
CA LEU A 19 19.85 -10.32 -4.94
C LEU A 19 18.78 -9.67 -5.81
N PHE A 20 17.55 -9.59 -5.30
CA PHE A 20 16.41 -9.07 -6.06
C PHE A 20 16.23 -7.55 -5.92
N GLY A 21 16.82 -6.95 -4.88
CA GLY A 21 16.63 -5.55 -4.51
C GLY A 21 15.26 -5.28 -3.89
N THR A 22 15.20 -4.31 -2.98
CA THR A 22 13.94 -3.93 -2.29
C THR A 22 12.88 -3.36 -3.22
N LYS A 23 13.26 -2.81 -4.38
CA LYS A 23 12.33 -2.24 -5.38
C LYS A 23 11.43 -3.29 -6.01
N ARG A 24 11.98 -4.47 -6.36
CA ARG A 24 11.21 -5.56 -6.98
C ARG A 24 10.32 -6.25 -5.95
N LEU A 25 10.83 -6.47 -4.74
CA LEU A 25 10.06 -7.06 -3.64
C LEU A 25 8.92 -6.17 -3.15
N LYS A 26 9.07 -4.84 -3.19
CA LYS A 26 8.00 -3.91 -2.81
C LYS A 26 6.82 -3.92 -3.78
N GLY A 27 7.08 -3.99 -5.09
CA GLY A 27 6.02 -4.09 -6.10
C GLY A 27 5.28 -5.41 -5.98
N LEU A 28 6.00 -6.53 -6.06
CA LEU A 28 5.41 -7.87 -5.95
C LEU A 28 4.79 -8.14 -4.57
N GLY A 29 5.38 -7.60 -3.51
CA GLY A 29 4.87 -7.75 -2.14
C GLY A 29 3.60 -6.95 -1.87
N ALA A 30 3.36 -5.84 -2.57
CA ALA A 30 2.09 -5.13 -2.49
C ALA A 30 0.97 -5.96 -3.11
N ASP A 31 1.17 -6.48 -4.32
CA ASP A 31 0.18 -7.31 -5.03
C ASP A 31 -0.13 -8.61 -4.28
N VAL A 32 0.92 -9.30 -3.81
CA VAL A 32 0.78 -10.54 -3.02
C VAL A 32 0.20 -10.24 -1.64
N GLY A 33 0.57 -9.11 -1.03
CA GLY A 33 0.03 -8.67 0.26
C GLY A 33 -1.46 -8.40 0.21
N GLU A 34 -1.95 -7.78 -0.88
CA GLU A 34 -3.37 -7.53 -1.10
C GLU A 34 -4.17 -8.83 -1.26
N ALA A 35 -3.63 -9.82 -2.00
CA ALA A 35 -4.24 -11.14 -2.14
C ALA A 35 -4.30 -11.90 -0.80
N ILE A 36 -3.22 -11.89 -0.02
CA ILE A 36 -3.15 -12.56 1.29
C ILE A 36 -4.08 -11.87 2.30
N LYS A 37 -4.22 -10.55 2.23
CA LYS A 37 -5.11 -9.76 3.08
C LYS A 37 -6.59 -10.13 2.84
N GLY A 38 -7.02 -10.26 1.59
CA GLY A 38 -8.36 -10.78 1.26
C GLY A 38 -8.59 -12.21 1.74
N PHE A 39 -7.57 -13.08 1.64
CA PHE A 39 -7.62 -14.44 2.17
C PHE A 39 -7.74 -14.47 3.71
N ARG A 40 -6.96 -13.67 4.43
CA ARG A 40 -7.04 -13.57 5.90
C ARG A 40 -8.40 -13.04 6.36
N THR A 41 -8.92 -12.02 5.68
CA THR A 41 -10.25 -11.45 5.97
C THR A 41 -11.38 -12.46 5.75
N SER A 42 -11.29 -13.30 4.72
CA SER A 42 -12.31 -14.32 4.44
C SER A 42 -12.23 -15.55 5.35
N VAL A 43 -11.03 -15.92 5.79
CA VAL A 43 -10.82 -17.08 6.68
C VAL A 43 -11.04 -16.75 8.16
N GLY A 44 -10.80 -15.50 8.58
CA GLY A 44 -10.88 -15.07 9.98
C GLY A 44 -11.88 -13.95 10.21
N GLY A 45 -13.12 -14.13 9.72
CA GLY A 45 -14.21 -13.15 9.71
C GLY A 45 -14.16 -12.08 10.80
N ASP A 46 -14.10 -10.84 10.32
CA ASP A 46 -14.16 -9.55 11.01
C ASP A 46 -12.88 -8.98 11.66
N GLU A 47 -12.77 -7.65 11.52
CA GLU A 47 -11.78 -6.75 12.14
C GLU A 47 -10.32 -6.77 11.65
N THR A 48 -10.08 -6.39 10.40
CA THR A 48 -8.97 -5.44 10.14
C THR A 48 -9.31 -4.58 8.93
N LYS A 49 -10.04 -3.48 9.14
CA LYS A 49 -10.28 -2.46 8.11
C LYS A 49 -8.95 -1.82 7.70
N PRO A 50 -8.47 -2.02 6.47
CA PRO A 50 -7.35 -1.27 5.96
C PRO A 50 -7.91 0.04 5.44
N GLN A 51 -7.61 1.11 6.17
CA GLN A 51 -7.85 2.47 5.71
C GLN A 51 -6.78 2.82 4.67
N ASP A 52 -6.95 2.36 3.44
CA ASP A 52 -6.29 3.01 2.31
C ASP A 52 -7.14 4.21 1.93
N ALA A 53 -6.80 5.33 2.56
CA ALA A 53 -7.39 6.64 2.32
C ALA A 53 -7.24 7.03 0.83
N PRO A 54 -8.34 7.32 0.12
CA PRO A 54 -8.27 8.25 -1.00
C PRO A 54 -7.89 9.60 -0.39
N LYS A 55 -6.69 10.12 -0.72
CA LYS A 55 -6.44 11.55 -0.52
C LYS A 55 -7.54 12.27 -1.29
N PRO A 56 -8.29 13.20 -0.68
CA PRO A 56 -9.25 14.02 -1.41
C PRO A 56 -8.52 14.65 -2.59
N TYR A 57 -9.03 14.38 -3.79
CA TYR A 57 -8.65 15.16 -4.96
C TYR A 57 -8.87 16.63 -4.59
N LEU A 58 -7.79 17.42 -4.61
CA LEU A 58 -7.87 18.87 -4.54
C LEU A 58 -8.76 19.31 -5.70
N ASN A 59 -9.93 19.79 -5.30
CA ASN A 59 -11.01 20.41 -6.04
C ASN A 59 -10.62 21.04 -7.39
N ASP A 60 -11.47 20.75 -8.37
CA ASP A 60 -11.93 21.61 -9.46
C ASP A 60 -10.92 22.54 -10.14
N THR A 61 -10.58 22.11 -11.36
CA THR A 61 -10.38 23.02 -12.47
C THR A 61 -11.67 23.80 -12.74
N ALA A 62 -11.52 25.11 -13.03
CA ALA A 62 -12.48 26.03 -13.66
C ALA A 62 -13.46 26.83 -12.78
N GLN A 63 -13.03 28.02 -12.37
CA GLN A 63 -13.87 29.22 -12.46
C GLN A 63 -13.03 30.46 -12.81
N PRO A 64 -12.94 30.86 -14.09
CA PRO A 64 -12.60 32.22 -14.48
C PRO A 64 -13.93 32.99 -14.59
N SER A 65 -14.47 33.48 -13.48
CA SER A 65 -15.51 34.51 -13.54
C SER A 65 -14.84 35.87 -13.44
N GLY A 66 -14.51 36.43 -14.60
CA GLY A 66 -14.41 37.87 -14.75
C GLY A 66 -15.77 38.53 -14.50
N GLN A 67 -15.71 39.86 -14.44
CA GLN A 67 -16.85 40.78 -14.45
C GLN A 67 -17.59 40.97 -13.11
N SER A 68 -17.17 41.98 -12.38
CA SER A 68 -18.11 42.83 -11.65
C SER A 68 -17.66 44.28 -11.80
N ASP A 69 -17.88 44.81 -13.01
CA ASP A 69 -18.19 46.22 -13.21
C ASP A 69 -19.52 46.51 -12.50
N ASN A 70 -19.51 47.36 -11.47
CA ASN A 70 -20.59 48.35 -11.25
C ASN A 70 -20.25 49.33 -10.12
N LYS A 71 -19.78 50.51 -10.53
CA LYS A 71 -20.29 51.85 -10.17
C LYS A 71 -21.17 51.95 -8.90
N HIS A 72 -20.61 52.51 -7.83
CA HIS A 72 -20.96 53.84 -7.29
C HIS A 72 -19.88 54.29 -6.29
#